data_AF-A0A1F5S4U4-F1
#
_entry.id   AF-A0A1F5S4U4-F1
#
_cell.length_a   1.000
_cell.length_b   1.000
_cell.length_c   1.000
_cell.angle_alpha   90.00
_cell.angle_beta   90.00
_cell.angle_gamma   90.00
#
_symmetry.space_group_name_H-M   'P 1'
#
loop_
_entity.id
_entity.type
_entity.pdbx_description
1 polymer ?
#
loop_
_entity_poly.entity_id
_entity_poly.type
_entity_poly.pdbx_seq_one_letter_code
_entity_poly.pdbx_strand_id
1 'polypeptide(L)' 'MKLHLNTIIEKEGKYFVSRCVELGVVSQGKTIEESQENLKEAVDLYLEDAPVSLRQELTARHPLITSFDLEYA' A
#
# COMPACT_ATOMS: atom_id res chain seq x y z
N MET A 1 7.72 11.30 -12.25
CA MET A 1 8.16 11.04 -10.86
C MET A 1 7.87 9.59 -10.53
N LYS A 2 8.77 8.86 -9.87
CA LYS A 2 8.55 7.44 -9.54
C LYS A 2 8.51 7.29 -8.02
N LEU A 3 7.41 6.77 -7.50
CA LEU A 3 7.28 6.40 -6.08
C LEU A 3 7.49 4.89 -5.95
N HIS A 4 8.20 4.47 -4.91
CA HIS A 4 8.32 3.07 -4.53
C HIS A 4 7.54 2.88 -3.22
N LEU A 5 6.37 2.26 -3.31
CA LEU A 5 5.45 2.07 -2.20
C LEU A 5 5.33 0.57 -1.87
N ASN A 6 5.11 0.26 -0.60
CA ASN A 6 4.96 -1.09 -0.13
C ASN A 6 3.47 -1.42 0.08
N THR A 7 3.09 -2.67 -0.19
CA THR A 7 1.71 -3.14 -0.02
C THR A 7 1.66 -4.42 0.80
N ILE A 8 0.63 -4.52 1.65
CA ILE A 8 0.25 -5.75 2.36
C ILE A 8 -1.02 -6.26 1.70
N ILE A 9 -1.07 -7.54 1.35
CA ILE A 9 -2.23 -8.17 0.72
C ILE A 9 -2.67 -9.34 1.58
N GLU A 10 -3.93 -9.31 2.00
CA GLU A 10 -4.56 -10.34 2.84
C GLU A 10 -5.79 -10.90 2.13
N LYS A 11 -6.09 -12.18 2.36
CA LYS A 11 -7.31 -12.80 1.82
C LYS A 11 -8.44 -12.66 2.84
N GLU A 12 -9.44 -11.86 2.50
CA GLU A 12 -10.64 -11.66 3.30
C GLU A 12 -11.87 -12.26 2.60
N GLY A 13 -12.25 -13.47 3.02
CA GLY A 13 -13.36 -14.21 2.44
C GLY A 13 -13.18 -14.47 0.94
N LYS A 14 -13.99 -13.79 0.11
CA LYS A 14 -14.02 -13.92 -1.37
C LYS A 14 -13.18 -12.87 -2.11
N TYR A 15 -12.41 -12.07 -1.39
CA TYR A 15 -11.57 -11.00 -1.93
C TYR A 15 -10.14 -11.09 -1.38
N PHE A 16 -9.22 -10.52 -2.13
CA PHE A 16 -7.93 -10.07 -1.64
C PHE A 16 -8.04 -8.58 -1.34
N VAL A 17 -7.69 -8.18 -0.12
CA VAL A 17 -7.66 -6.79 0.35
C VAL A 17 -6.21 -6.35 0.39
N SER A 18 -5.91 -5.25 -0.29
CA SER A 18 -4.57 -4.71 -0.45
C SER A 18 -4.49 -3.35 0.23
N ARG A 19 -3.40 -3.09 0.96
CA ARG A 19 -3.19 -1.86 1.73
C ARG A 19 -1.81 -1.28 1.44
N CYS A 20 -1.76 -0.02 1.00
CA CYS A 20 -0.51 0.73 0.89
C CYS A 20 -0.01 1.11 2.30
N VAL A 21 1.22 0.71 2.63
CA VAL A 21 1.80 0.91 3.97
C VAL A 21 2.03 2.40 4.26
N GLU A 22 2.55 3.14 3.29
CA GLU A 22 2.93 4.55 3.48
C GLU A 22 1.73 5.50 3.54
N LEU A 23 0.64 5.15 2.84
CA LEU A 23 -0.51 6.05 2.66
C LEU A 23 -1.77 5.58 3.39
N GLY A 24 -1.81 4.33 3.84
CA GLY A 24 -2.99 3.72 4.45
C GLY A 24 -4.16 3.50 3.49
N VAL A 25 -4.01 3.81 2.20
CA VAL A 25 -5.00 3.57 1.14
C VAL A 25 -5.26 2.07 1.03
N VAL A 26 -6.53 1.70 0.89
CA VAL A 26 -6.99 0.31 0.79
C VAL A 26 -7.76 0.12 -0.51
N SER A 27 -7.59 -1.04 -1.13
CA SER A 27 -8.42 -1.51 -2.23
C SER A 27 -8.61 -3.03 -2.14
N GLN A 28 -9.33 -3.61 -3.10
CA GLN A 28 -9.63 -5.04 -3.11
C GLN A 28 -9.85 -5.59 -4.52
N GLY A 29 -9.66 -6.90 -4.69
CA GLY A 29 -9.87 -7.62 -5.95
C GLY A 29 -10.21 -9.09 -5.74
N LYS A 30 -10.59 -9.81 -6.79
CA LYS A 30 -10.82 -11.27 -6.77
C LYS A 30 -9.54 -12.07 -6.85
N THR A 31 -8.47 -11.48 -7.38
CA THR A 31 -7.12 -12.05 -7.36
C THR A 31 -6.14 -11.10 -6.68
N ILE A 32 -4.93 -11.59 -6.40
CA ILE A 32 -3.84 -10.77 -5.85
C ILE A 32 -3.53 -9.63 -6.83
N GLU A 33 -3.38 -9.95 -8.11
CA GLU A 33 -3.06 -9.00 -9.18
C GLU A 33 -4.14 -7.93 -9.32
N GLU A 34 -5.41 -8.33 -9.35
CA GLU A 34 -6.53 -7.39 -9.43
C GLU A 34 -6.57 -6.47 -8.20
N SER A 35 -6.37 -7.01 -6.99
CA SER A 35 -6.33 -6.18 -5.78
C SER A 35 -5.18 -5.17 -5.81
N GLN A 36 -4.05 -5.53 -6.43
CA GLN A 36 -2.89 -4.66 -6.54
C GLN A 36 -3.08 -3.60 -7.62
N GLU A 37 -3.67 -3.91 -8.78
CA GLU A 37 -4.01 -2.92 -9.80
C GLU A 37 -5.05 -1.92 -9.27
N ASN A 38 -6.11 -2.41 -8.62
CA ASN A 38 -7.13 -1.53 -8.02
C ASN A 38 -6.54 -0.66 -6.90
N LEU A 39 -5.50 -1.11 -6.19
CA LEU A 39 -4.79 -0.30 -5.20
C LEU A 39 -3.95 0.79 -5.86
N LYS A 40 -3.30 0.50 -7.00
CA LYS A 40 -2.52 1.51 -7.74
C LYS A 40 -3.42 2.65 -8.19
N GLU A 41 -4.60 2.35 -8.73
CA GLU A 41 -5.58 3.36 -9.13
C GLU A 41 -6.06 4.19 -7.93
N ALA A 42 -6.40 3.53 -6.82
CA ALA A 42 -6.82 4.23 -5.60
C ALA A 42 -5.72 5.15 -5.02
N VAL A 43 -4.45 4.71 -5.08
CA VAL A 43 -3.30 5.51 -4.66
C VAL A 43 -3.06 6.69 -5.61
N ASP A 44 -3.20 6.49 -6.91
CA ASP A 44 -3.04 7.56 -7.90
C ASP A 44 -4.07 8.67 -7.65
N LEU A 45 -5.35 8.31 -7.52
CA LEU A 45 -6.43 9.22 -7.16
C LEU A 45 -6.19 9.93 -5.82
N TYR A 46 -5.72 9.21 -4.79
CA TYR A 46 -5.38 9.82 -3.51
C TYR A 46 -4.29 10.89 -3.63
N LEU A 47 -3.30 10.64 -4.50
CA LEU A 47 -2.18 11.56 -4.68
C LEU A 47 -2.53 12.78 -5.51
N GLU A 48 -3.56 12.75 -6.36
CA GLU A 48 -4.00 13.90 -7.18
C GLU A 48 -4.30 15.13 -6.32
N ASP A 49 -5.00 14.95 -5.20
CA ASP A 49 -5.36 16.03 -4.28
C ASP A 49 -4.36 16.25 -3.14
N ALA A 50 -3.29 15.42 -3.07
CA ALA A 50 -2.33 15.49 -1.98
C ALA A 50 -1.33 16.66 -2.13
N PRO A 51 -0.91 17.30 -1.02
CA PRO A 51 0.12 18.33 -1.05
C PRO A 51 1.43 17.84 -1.69
N VAL A 52 2.11 18.71 -2.44
CA VAL A 52 3.41 18.39 -3.08
C VAL A 52 4.46 17.95 -2.07
N SER A 53 4.42 18.48 -0.85
CA SER A 53 5.32 18.10 0.25
C SER A 53 5.21 16.62 0.63
N LEU A 54 4.01 16.03 0.54
CA LEU A 54 3.80 14.60 0.81
C LEU A 54 4.60 13.75 -0.18
N ARG A 55 4.53 14.10 -1.48
CA ARG A 55 5.25 13.39 -2.55
C ARG A 55 6.78 13.45 -2.33
N GLN A 56 7.29 14.59 -1.88
CA GLN A 56 8.70 14.76 -1.54
C GLN A 56 9.11 13.89 -0.35
N GLU A 57 8.27 13.83 0.68
CA GLU A 57 8.50 13.00 1.85
C GLU A 57 8.53 11.50 1.51
N LEU A 58 7.60 11.03 0.66
CA LEU A 58 7.55 9.64 0.19
C LEU A 58 8.81 9.25 -0.61
N THR A 59 9.40 10.18 -1.36
CA THR A 59 10.66 9.90 -2.07
C THR A 59 11.90 9.93 -1.18
N ALA A 60 11.85 10.67 -0.06
CA ALA A 60 12.97 10.80 0.85
C ALA A 60 13.07 9.63 1.84
N ARG A 61 11.93 9.01 2.19
CA ARG A 61 11.86 7.93 3.16
C ARG A 61 11.91 6.57 2.46
N HIS A 62 12.89 5.73 2.82
CA HIS A 62 12.95 4.33 2.42
C HIS A 62 12.89 3.45 3.67
N PRO A 63 11.69 3.19 4.21
CA PRO A 63 11.55 2.34 5.38
C PRO A 63 12.00 0.91 5.04
N LEU A 64 12.73 0.27 5.96
CA LEU A 64 12.93 -1.17 5.90
C LEU A 64 11.65 -1.85 6.40
N ILE A 65 10.96 -2.56 5.51
CA ILE A 65 9.81 -3.40 5.87
C ILE A 65 10.33 -4.80 6.20
N THR A 66 10.06 -5.29 7.41
CA THR A 66 10.48 -6.60 7.88
C THR A 66 9.44 -7.19 8.84
N SER A 67 9.48 -8.51 9.02
CA SER A 67 8.72 -9.23 10.05
C SER A 67 9.66 -9.66 11.17
N PHE A 68 9.12 -9.95 12.36
CA PHE A 68 9.84 -10.55 13.47
C PHE A 68 8.95 -11.59 14.16
N ASP A 69 9.58 -12.63 14.71
CA ASP A 69 8.88 -13.67 15.47
C ASP A 69 8.88 -13.31 16.96
N LEU A 70 7.76 -13.57 17.64
CA LEU A 70 7.62 -13.41 19.08
C LEU A 70 6.89 -14.63 19.65
N GLU A 71 7.52 -15.31 20.60
CA GLU A 71 6.86 -16.35 21.40
C GLU A 71 6.26 -15.71 22.67
N TYR A 72 4.99 -16.01 22.94
CA TYR A 72 4.27 -15.56 24.14
C TYR A 72 3.55 -16.76 24.78
N ALA A 73 3.43 -16.75 26.11
CA ALA A 73 2.96 -17.87 26.93
C ALA A 73 1.43 -17.93 27.07
#